data_AF-A0A4R3U4I7-F1
#
_entry.id   AF-A0A4R3U4I7-F1
#
_cell.length_a   1.000
_cell.length_b   1.000
_cell.length_c   1.000
_cell.angle_alpha   90.00
_cell.angle_beta   90.00
_cell.angle_gamma   90.00
#
_symmetry.space_group_name_H-M   'P 1'
#
loop_
_entity.id
_entity.type
_entity.pdbx_description
1 polymer ?
#
loop_
_entity_poly.entity_id
_entity_poly.type
_entity_poly.pdbx_seq_one_letter_code
_entity_poly.pdbx_strand_id
1 'polypeptide(L)'
;MLPHNDVRRDLFPGFRLAVLVAFDGDTPMTELQDRLERFETLTAECELIAKLATDGTKREFYLRLGEQYRQLAVDIRQAIATTAAA
;
A
#
# COMPACT_ATOMS: atom_id res chain seq x y z
N MET A 1 5.67 7.48 34.46
CA MET A 1 6.65 7.06 33.43
C MET A 1 5.83 6.55 32.25
N LEU A 2 5.51 7.42 31.28
CA LEU A 2 4.58 7.14 30.19
C LEU A 2 5.29 6.41 29.02
N PRO A 3 4.62 5.48 28.32
CA PRO A 3 5.24 4.62 27.31
C PRO A 3 5.57 5.41 26.04
N HIS A 4 6.84 5.37 25.62
CA HIS A 4 7.32 5.90 24.34
C HIS A 4 6.90 4.98 23.17
N ASN A 5 5.60 4.94 22.89
CA ASN A 5 5.07 4.44 21.61
C ASN A 5 4.19 5.53 21.00
N ASP A 6 4.77 6.71 20.83
CA ASP A 6 4.14 7.86 20.20
C ASP A 6 4.41 7.84 18.69
N VAL A 7 4.01 6.75 18.03
CA VAL A 7 3.70 6.81 16.61
C VAL A 7 2.42 7.64 16.53
N ARG A 8 2.62 8.96 16.43
CA ARG A 8 1.59 9.97 16.23
C ARG A 8 0.47 9.44 15.33
N ARG A 9 -0.67 9.16 15.94
CA ARG A 9 -1.96 8.88 15.25
C ARG A 9 -2.36 10.00 14.28
N ASP A 10 -1.75 11.18 14.41
CA ASP A 10 -2.05 12.38 13.64
C ASP A 10 -1.22 12.56 12.36
N LEU A 11 -0.21 11.69 12.11
CA LEU A 11 0.63 11.75 10.90
C LEU A 11 0.09 10.91 9.74
N PHE A 12 -0.99 10.16 9.96
CA PHE A 12 -1.60 9.31 8.95
C PHE A 12 -3.09 9.66 8.74
N PRO A 13 -3.42 10.83 8.17
CA PRO A 13 -4.77 11.09 7.67
C PRO A 13 -5.17 10.10 6.55
N GLY A 14 -4.21 9.32 6.03
CA GLY A 14 -4.37 8.25 5.05
C GLY A 14 -4.48 6.83 5.60
N PHE A 15 -4.36 6.57 6.92
CA PHE A 15 -4.61 5.25 7.54
C PHE A 15 -6.11 4.92 7.56
N ARG A 16 -6.81 5.20 6.45
CA ARG A 16 -8.13 4.66 6.18
C ARG A 16 -7.97 3.15 6.23
N LEU A 17 -8.53 2.51 7.24
CA LEU A 17 -9.81 1.80 7.11
C LEU A 17 -10.26 1.35 5.69
N ALA A 18 -9.36 1.10 4.75
CA ALA A 18 -9.62 0.84 3.33
C ALA A 18 -9.34 -0.61 2.94
N VAL A 19 -8.79 -1.41 3.85
CA VAL A 19 -8.78 -2.88 3.71
C VAL A 19 -10.21 -3.46 3.72
N LEU A 20 -11.23 -2.69 4.15
CA LEU A 20 -12.61 -3.16 4.27
C LEU A 20 -13.59 -2.66 3.18
N VAL A 21 -13.17 -1.82 2.23
CA VAL A 21 -14.09 -1.34 1.19
C VAL A 21 -13.93 -2.23 -0.05
N ALA A 22 -14.99 -2.99 -0.29
CA ALA A 22 -15.15 -3.98 -1.34
C ALA A 22 -14.69 -3.47 -2.71
N PHE A 23 -14.15 -4.41 -3.46
CA PHE A 23 -13.82 -4.31 -4.88
C PHE A 23 -15.12 -4.15 -5.69
N ASP A 24 -15.59 -2.90 -5.81
CA ASP A 24 -16.76 -2.52 -6.62
C ASP A 24 -16.29 -1.74 -7.86
N GLY A 25 -15.38 -2.32 -8.64
CA GLY A 25 -15.10 -1.85 -9.99
C GLY A 25 -16.23 -2.27 -10.95
N ASP A 26 -17.00 -1.29 -11.43
CA ASP A 26 -18.11 -1.47 -12.40
C ASP A 26 -17.68 -2.15 -13.73
N THR A 27 -16.37 -2.15 -14.04
CA THR A 27 -15.78 -2.86 -15.19
C THR A 27 -14.44 -3.51 -14.80
N PRO A 28 -14.01 -4.62 -15.44
CA PRO A 28 -12.76 -5.29 -15.10
C PRO A 28 -11.52 -4.38 -15.25
N MET A 29 -11.59 -3.37 -16.11
CA MET A 29 -10.50 -2.42 -16.33
C MET A 29 -10.43 -1.34 -15.25
N THR A 30 -11.57 -0.89 -14.70
CA THR A 30 -11.59 0.04 -13.56
C THR A 30 -11.21 -0.66 -12.26
N GLU A 31 -11.59 -1.93 -12.09
CA GLU A 31 -11.20 -2.76 -10.95
C GLU A 31 -9.68 -2.93 -10.85
N LEU A 32 -9.00 -3.22 -11.98
CA LEU A 32 -7.53 -3.32 -12.00
C LEU A 32 -6.84 -1.99 -11.69
N GLN A 33 -7.39 -0.87 -12.16
CA GLN A 33 -6.85 0.47 -11.87
C GLN A 33 -7.02 0.86 -10.40
N ASP A 34 -8.19 0.60 -9.81
CA ASP A 34 -8.46 0.86 -8.40
C ASP A 34 -7.52 0.03 -7.51
N ARG A 35 -7.33 -1.24 -7.87
CA ARG A 35 -6.41 -2.14 -7.18
C ARG A 35 -4.94 -1.71 -7.33
N LEU A 36 -4.55 -1.14 -8.47
CA LEU A 36 -3.23 -0.54 -8.68
C LEU A 36 -2.99 0.65 -7.74
N GLU A 37 -3.93 1.60 -7.70
CA GLU A 37 -3.84 2.79 -6.83
C GLU A 37 -3.71 2.39 -5.35
N ARG A 38 -4.44 1.34 -4.93
CA ARG A 38 -4.31 0.76 -3.59
C ARG A 38 -2.92 0.20 -3.32
N PHE A 39 -2.33 -0.55 -4.25
CA PHE A 39 -0.98 -1.10 -4.05
C PHE A 39 0.10 -0.03 -4.03
N GLU A 40 -0.04 1.03 -4.83
CA GLU A 40 0.84 2.19 -4.77
C GLU A 40 0.74 2.90 -3.42
N THR A 41 -0.49 3.09 -2.91
CA THR A 41 -0.74 3.67 -1.58
C THR A 41 -0.12 2.81 -0.47
N LEU A 42 -0.36 1.49 -0.49
CA LEU A 42 0.22 0.55 0.49
C LEU A 42 1.75 0.52 0.46
N THR A 43 2.35 0.67 -0.72
CA THR A 43 3.81 0.79 -0.87
C THR A 43 4.32 2.05 -0.19
N ALA A 44 3.71 3.20 -0.46
CA ALA A 44 4.09 4.48 0.15
C ALA A 44 3.90 4.47 1.67
N GLU A 45 2.84 3.83 2.17
CA GLU A 45 2.61 3.64 3.61
C GLU A 45 3.68 2.76 4.24
N CYS A 46 4.04 1.64 3.61
CA CYS A 46 5.10 0.76 4.09
C CYS A 46 6.45 1.48 4.18
N GLU A 47 6.81 2.28 3.16
CA GLU A 47 8.03 3.10 3.21
C GLU A 47 8.01 4.13 4.34
N LEU A 48 6.85 4.76 4.59
CA LEU A 48 6.70 5.76 5.64
C LEU A 48 6.80 5.12 7.03
N ILE A 49 6.17 3.96 7.23
CA ILE A 49 6.30 3.18 8.46
C ILE A 49 7.75 2.73 8.65
N ALA A 50 8.44 2.28 7.61
CA ALA A 50 9.85 1.90 7.69
C ALA A 50 10.76 3.08 8.08
N LYS A 51 10.46 4.30 7.60
CA LYS A 51 11.18 5.52 7.98
C LYS A 51 10.96 5.89 9.45
N LEU A 52 9.72 5.77 9.93
CA LEU A 52 9.32 6.09 11.30
C LEU A 52 9.66 4.99 12.32
N ALA A 53 9.86 3.76 11.87
CA ALA A 53 10.21 2.64 12.73
C ALA A 53 11.59 2.87 13.38
N THR A 54 11.60 2.91 14.71
CA THR A 54 12.82 2.93 15.55
C THR A 54 13.39 1.52 15.77
N ASP A 55 12.58 0.49 15.52
CA ASP A 55 12.96 -0.91 15.58
C ASP A 55 13.46 -1.39 14.20
N GLY A 56 14.72 -1.84 14.13
CA GLY A 56 15.35 -2.29 12.89
C GLY A 56 14.65 -3.49 12.24
N THR A 57 14.08 -4.41 13.03
CA THR A 57 13.37 -5.59 12.52
C THR A 57 12.04 -5.18 11.88
N LYS A 58 11.32 -4.26 12.52
CA LYS A 58 10.08 -3.71 11.94
C LYS A 58 10.38 -2.92 10.67
N ARG A 59 11.45 -2.11 10.67
CA ARG A 59 11.88 -1.38 9.47
C ARG A 59 12.14 -2.34 8.31
N GLU A 60 12.92 -3.40 8.50
CA GLU A 60 13.19 -4.37 7.43
C GLU A 60 11.92 -5.09 6.95
N PHE A 61 11.01 -5.42 7.87
CA PHE A 61 9.73 -6.03 7.52
C PHE A 61 8.91 -5.14 6.59
N TYR A 62 8.72 -3.86 6.95
CA TYR A 62 7.96 -2.93 6.13
C TYR A 62 8.66 -2.59 4.81
N LEU A 63 9.99 -2.57 4.75
CA LEU A 63 10.73 -2.42 3.48
C LEU A 63 10.48 -3.60 2.54
N ARG A 64 10.55 -4.84 3.05
CA ARG A 64 10.26 -6.03 2.23
C ARG A 64 8.81 -6.06 1.78
N LEU A 65 7.88 -5.68 2.66
CA LEU A 65 6.47 -5.63 2.34
C LEU A 65 6.15 -4.57 1.28
N GLY A 66 6.75 -3.38 1.39
CA GLY A 66 6.64 -2.33 0.37
C GLY A 66 7.16 -2.78 -0.99
N GLU A 67 8.31 -3.47 -1.03
CA GLU A 67 8.83 -4.00 -2.30
C GLU A 67 7.90 -5.06 -2.91
N GLN A 68 7.27 -5.91 -2.10
CA GLN A 68 6.27 -6.86 -2.59
C GLN A 68 5.05 -6.15 -3.21
N TYR A 69 4.52 -5.11 -2.56
CA TYR A 69 3.42 -4.33 -3.12
C TYR A 69 3.82 -3.59 -4.40
N ARG A 70 5.06 -3.12 -4.48
CA ARG A 70 5.60 -2.50 -5.70
C ARG A 70 5.64 -3.49 -6.87
N GLN A 71 6.09 -4.73 -6.65
CA GLN A 71 6.07 -5.78 -7.67
C GLN A 71 4.63 -6.06 -8.12
N LEU A 72 3.70 -6.20 -7.17
CA LEU A 72 2.29 -6.46 -7.49
C LEU A 72 1.63 -5.31 -8.27
N ALA A 73 2.00 -4.06 -7.99
CA ALA A 73 1.58 -2.90 -8.78
C ALA A 73 2.13 -2.94 -10.22
N VAL A 74 3.36 -3.41 -10.42
CA VAL A 74 3.93 -3.61 -11.77
C VAL A 74 3.16 -4.70 -12.52
N ASP A 75 2.87 -5.83 -11.89
CA ASP A 75 2.12 -6.93 -12.49
C ASP A 75 0.71 -6.48 -12.92
N ILE A 76 0.02 -5.70 -12.08
CA ILE A 76 -1.29 -5.14 -12.42
C ILE A 76 -1.18 -4.13 -13.57
N ARG A 77 -0.17 -3.25 -13.58
CA ARG A 77 0.05 -2.36 -14.74
C ARG A 77 0.25 -3.13 -16.04
N GLN A 78 0.97 -4.25 -16.00
CA GLN A 78 1.15 -5.11 -17.16
C GLN A 78 -0.16 -5.79 -17.58
N ALA A 79 -0.98 -6.25 -16.63
CA ALA A 79 -2.29 -6.83 -16.91
C ALA A 79 -3.25 -5.81 -17.55
N ILE A 80 -3.26 -4.57 -17.05
CA ILE A 80 -4.02 -3.45 -17.63
C ILE A 80 -3.55 -3.19 -19.06
N ALA A 81 -2.24 -3.08 -19.28
CA ALA A 81 -1.68 -2.82 -20.61
C ALA A 81 -2.00 -3.96 -21.61
N THR A 82 -1.97 -5.20 -21.15
CA THR A 82 -2.32 -6.38 -21.96
C THR A 82 -3.81 -6.37 -22.32
N THR A 83 -4.67 -6.02 -21.37
CA THR A 83 -6.13 -5.93 -21.58
C THR A 83 -6.49 -4.77 -22.51
N ALA A 84 -5.79 -3.63 -22.41
CA ALA A 84 -6.02 -2.47 -23.26
C ALA A 84 -5.51 -2.64 -24.70
N ALA A 85 -4.61 -3.60 -24.93
CA ALA A 85 -4.05 -3.92 -26.24
C ALA A 85 -4.78 -5.06 -26.98
N ALA A 86 -5.75 -5.71 -26.33
CA ALA A 86 -6.57 -6.79 -26.88
C ALA A 86 -7.90 -6.26 -27.43
#